data_AF-A0A0Q0YUC3-F1
#
_entry.id   AF-A0A0Q0YUC3-F1
#
_cell.length_a   1.000
_cell.length_b   1.000
_cell.length_c   1.000
_cell.angle_alpha   90.00
_cell.angle_beta   90.00
_cell.angle_gamma   90.00
#
_symmetry.space_group_name_H-M   'P 1'
#
loop_
_entity.id
_entity.type
_entity.pdbx_description
1 polymer ?
#
loop_
_entity_poly.entity_id
_entity_poly.type
_entity_poly.pdbx_seq_one_letter_code
_entity_poly.pdbx_strand_id
1 'polypeptide(L)'
;MAWFRGFRLPVFDLPGARSAGPHSSRSGSAAASALPRLPEQVREQTVPHLHVHTAENLVVLTTAPEALAPLRSALEAGIGLRLVCGENRPAVLFAGTQSPTLDPDEGWLLPLPEQARTFVCTEIPAEPGAWELPGINLGIVLE
;
A
#
# COMPACT_ATOMS: atom_id res chain seq x y z
N MET A 1 19.89 9.00 17.10
CA MET A 1 18.70 8.17 17.40
C MET A 1 18.77 6.98 16.47
N ALA A 2 19.03 5.78 17.01
CA ALA A 2 19.38 4.60 16.24
C ALA A 2 18.50 3.43 16.70
N TRP A 3 17.61 2.95 15.83
CA TRP A 3 16.90 1.67 16.00
C TRP A 3 16.60 1.06 14.62
N PHE A 4 17.54 0.24 14.11
CA PHE A 4 17.27 -0.80 13.12
C PHE A 4 17.79 -2.11 13.73
N ARG A 5 16.89 -3.03 14.11
CA ARG A 5 17.24 -4.39 14.48
C ARG A 5 16.14 -5.34 14.02
N GLY A 6 16.52 -6.33 13.22
CA GLY A 6 15.65 -7.47 12.89
C GLY A 6 15.67 -7.97 11.46
N PHE A 7 16.80 -7.89 10.74
CA PHE A 7 16.91 -8.47 9.39
C PHE A 7 17.58 -9.85 9.46
N ARG A 8 16.88 -10.92 9.03
CA ARG A 8 17.46 -12.24 8.78
C ARG A 8 16.97 -12.75 7.43
N LEU A 9 17.77 -12.54 6.39
CA LEU A 9 17.57 -13.18 5.08
C LEU A 9 18.23 -14.56 5.07
N PRO A 10 17.63 -15.59 4.46
CA PRO A 10 18.34 -16.80 4.08
C PRO A 10 19.21 -16.53 2.83
N VAL A 11 20.48 -16.94 2.92
CA VAL A 11 21.41 -17.06 1.79
C VAL A 11 20.94 -18.19 0.89
N PHE A 12 20.65 -17.88 -0.38
CA PHE A 12 20.56 -18.88 -1.44
C PHE A 12 21.72 -18.69 -2.41
N ASP A 13 22.54 -19.74 -2.51
CA ASP A 13 23.63 -19.90 -3.46
C ASP A 13 23.06 -20.57 -4.73
N LEU A 14 23.30 -20.00 -5.91
CA LEU A 14 23.03 -20.63 -7.20
C LEU A 14 24.18 -20.34 -8.18
N PRO A 15 24.76 -21.37 -8.84
CA PRO A 15 25.88 -21.19 -9.74
C PRO A 15 25.45 -20.97 -11.21
N GLY A 16 26.06 -19.96 -11.84
CA GLY A 16 26.68 -19.99 -13.17
C GLY A 16 25.84 -20.24 -14.43
N ALA A 17 25.75 -19.24 -15.31
CA ALA A 17 25.84 -19.44 -16.77
C ALA A 17 26.27 -18.13 -17.48
N ARG A 18 27.14 -18.26 -18.48
CA ARG A 18 27.85 -17.20 -19.21
C ARG A 18 27.27 -17.00 -20.63
N SER A 19 27.21 -15.71 -21.03
CA SER A 19 27.59 -15.11 -22.33
C SER A 19 26.66 -15.06 -23.58
N ALA A 20 26.57 -13.81 -24.10
CA ALA A 20 26.44 -13.29 -25.50
C ALA A 20 25.12 -13.54 -26.26
N GLY A 21 24.33 -12.58 -26.81
CA GLY A 21 24.53 -11.30 -27.56
C GLY A 21 23.79 -11.45 -28.93
N PRO A 22 23.52 -10.43 -29.79
CA PRO A 22 23.31 -8.98 -29.65
C PRO A 22 21.97 -8.45 -30.27
N HIS A 23 21.77 -7.13 -30.11
CA HIS A 23 20.78 -6.17 -30.66
C HIS A 23 19.69 -6.55 -31.69
N SER A 24 18.46 -6.12 -31.38
CA SER A 24 17.58 -5.39 -32.32
C SER A 24 16.68 -4.41 -31.58
N SER A 25 16.54 -3.22 -32.16
CA SER A 25 15.93 -2.04 -31.55
C SER A 25 14.42 -1.95 -31.78
N ARG A 26 13.79 -1.25 -30.83
CA ARG A 26 12.76 -0.20 -30.99
C ARG A 26 11.29 -0.56 -30.72
N SER A 27 10.75 0.26 -29.82
CA SER A 27 9.37 0.78 -29.78
C SER A 27 8.29 -0.14 -29.18
N GLY A 28 8.31 -0.24 -27.84
CA GLY A 28 7.10 -0.50 -27.06
C GLY A 28 6.73 0.79 -26.33
N SER A 29 5.60 1.38 -26.73
CA SER A 29 4.92 2.46 -26.01
C SER A 29 4.98 2.22 -24.50
N ALA A 30 5.35 3.22 -23.71
CA ALA A 30 5.14 3.15 -22.26
C ALA A 30 3.66 2.86 -22.05
N ALA A 31 3.34 1.64 -21.64
CA ALA A 31 1.98 1.30 -21.25
C ALA A 31 1.64 2.27 -20.12
N ALA A 32 0.68 3.17 -20.37
CA ALA A 32 0.07 3.92 -19.28
C ALA A 32 -0.36 2.88 -18.26
N SER A 33 0.32 2.86 -17.10
CA SER A 33 0.05 1.89 -16.06
C SER A 33 -1.42 2.06 -15.70
N ALA A 34 -2.24 1.04 -15.98
CA ALA A 34 -3.68 1.14 -15.77
C ALA A 34 -3.93 1.47 -14.30
N LEU A 35 -4.69 2.54 -14.06
CA LEU A 35 -5.07 2.93 -12.70
C LEU A 35 -5.74 1.75 -11.99
N PRO A 36 -5.50 1.59 -10.67
CA PRO A 36 -6.26 0.64 -9.89
C PRO A 36 -7.77 0.85 -10.04
N ARG A 37 -8.50 -0.21 -10.37
CA ARG A 37 -9.96 -0.14 -10.43
C ARG A 37 -10.51 -0.20 -9.01
N LEU A 38 -11.21 0.86 -8.62
CA LEU A 38 -11.93 0.91 -7.35
C LEU A 38 -13.04 -0.16 -7.29
N PRO A 39 -13.33 -0.69 -6.10
CA PRO A 39 -14.49 -1.57 -5.91
C PRO A 39 -15.79 -0.79 -6.13
N GLU A 40 -16.87 -1.51 -6.46
CA GLU A 40 -18.20 -0.92 -6.69
C GLU A 40 -18.75 -0.20 -5.45
N GLN A 41 -18.33 -0.63 -4.27
CA GLN A 41 -18.74 -0.04 -3.00
C GLN A 41 -17.53 0.49 -2.25
N VAL A 42 -17.62 1.75 -1.84
CA VAL A 42 -16.62 2.43 -1.02
C VAL A 42 -17.36 3.11 0.13
N ARG A 43 -16.94 2.81 1.36
CA ARG A 43 -17.41 3.51 2.57
C ARG A 43 -16.47 4.65 2.89
N GLU A 44 -17.01 5.81 3.22
CA GLU A 44 -16.21 6.94 3.68
C GLU A 44 -16.06 6.96 5.20
N GLN A 45 -14.88 7.35 5.68
CA GLN A 45 -14.55 7.51 7.09
C GLN A 45 -13.73 8.78 7.28
N THR A 46 -14.28 9.73 8.04
CA THR A 46 -13.53 10.91 8.48
C THR A 46 -12.55 10.52 9.59
N VAL A 47 -11.30 10.97 9.47
CA VAL A 47 -10.22 10.76 10.45
C VAL A 47 -9.65 12.10 10.92
N PRO A 48 -9.10 12.20 12.14
CA PRO A 48 -8.60 13.47 12.67
C PRO A 48 -7.33 13.97 11.95
N HIS A 49 -6.56 13.07 11.36
CA HIS A 49 -5.43 13.38 10.49
C HIS A 49 -5.29 12.32 9.40
N LEU A 50 -4.86 12.76 8.22
CA LEU A 50 -4.56 11.91 7.09
C LEU A 50 -3.42 12.51 6.29
N HIS A 51 -2.35 11.75 6.08
CA HIS A 51 -1.26 12.15 5.21
C HIS A 51 -0.75 10.93 4.47
N VAL A 52 -0.50 11.08 3.16
CA VAL A 52 0.13 10.03 2.36
C VAL A 52 1.31 10.64 1.62
N HIS A 53 2.48 10.06 1.81
CA HIS A 53 3.70 10.50 1.16
C HIS A 53 4.49 9.33 0.59
N THR A 54 5.35 9.61 -0.37
CA THR A 54 6.27 8.63 -0.96
C THR A 54 7.66 8.82 -0.37
N ALA A 55 8.25 7.75 0.15
CA ALA A 55 9.64 7.69 0.60
C ALA A 55 10.38 6.66 -0.25
N GLU A 56 11.19 7.13 -1.19
CA GLU A 56 11.84 6.30 -2.22
C GLU A 56 10.81 5.45 -2.99
N ASN A 57 10.78 4.13 -2.76
CA ASN A 57 9.85 3.20 -3.39
C ASN A 57 8.64 2.85 -2.50
N LEU A 58 8.57 3.37 -1.27
CA LEU A 58 7.51 3.08 -0.30
C LEU A 58 6.46 4.20 -0.28
N VAL A 59 5.18 3.84 -0.31
CA VAL A 59 4.09 4.75 0.02
C VAL A 59 3.79 4.62 1.51
N VAL A 60 3.71 5.72 2.23
CA VAL A 60 3.43 5.74 3.68
C VAL A 60 2.13 6.47 3.92
N LEU A 61 1.14 5.75 4.46
CA LEU A 61 -0.12 6.28 4.96
C LEU A 61 0.01 6.56 6.46
N THR A 62 -0.08 7.82 6.86
CA THR A 62 -0.19 8.25 8.26
C THR A 62 -1.63 8.63 8.56
N THR A 63 -2.22 8.03 9.60
CA THR A 63 -3.59 8.26 10.05
C THR A 63 -3.72 7.95 11.54
N ALA A 64 -4.95 7.99 12.06
CA ALA A 64 -5.24 7.74 13.47
C ALA A 64 -5.60 6.27 13.74
N PRO A 65 -5.31 5.71 14.95
CA PRO A 65 -5.67 4.34 15.32
C PRO A 65 -7.15 4.01 15.12
N GLU A 66 -8.06 4.99 15.22
CA GLU A 66 -9.50 4.81 15.04
C GLU A 66 -9.87 4.39 13.61
N ALA A 67 -9.00 4.64 12.62
CA ALA A 67 -9.21 4.22 11.24
C ALA A 67 -9.18 2.69 11.07
N LEU A 68 -8.56 1.96 12.02
CA LEU A 68 -8.30 0.53 11.87
C LEU A 68 -9.58 -0.32 11.97
N ALA A 69 -10.51 0.00 12.87
CA ALA A 69 -11.75 -0.75 13.01
C ALA A 69 -12.66 -0.62 11.76
N PRO A 70 -12.90 0.59 11.21
CA PRO A 70 -13.55 0.75 9.91
C PRO A 70 -12.80 0.07 8.78
N LEU A 71 -11.46 0.05 8.80
CA LEU A 71 -10.68 -0.62 7.73
C LEU A 71 -10.94 -2.11 7.74
N ARG A 72 -10.82 -2.76 8.90
CA ARG A 72 -11.10 -4.20 9.06
C ARG A 72 -12.51 -4.57 8.62
N SER A 73 -13.49 -3.83 9.10
CA SER A 73 -14.90 -4.03 8.71
C SER A 73 -15.13 -3.89 7.21
N ALA A 74 -14.46 -2.94 6.54
CA ALA A 74 -14.57 -2.78 5.09
C ALA A 74 -13.91 -3.95 4.34
N LEU A 75 -12.73 -4.38 4.79
CA LEU A 75 -12.00 -5.51 4.19
C LEU A 75 -12.75 -6.84 4.32
N GLU A 76 -13.36 -7.09 5.49
CA GLU A 76 -14.21 -8.26 5.72
C GLU A 76 -15.47 -8.25 4.85
N ALA A 77 -16.07 -7.08 4.63
CA ALA A 77 -17.23 -6.91 3.75
C ALA A 77 -16.87 -6.91 2.26
N GLY A 78 -15.58 -6.94 1.90
CA GLY A 78 -15.12 -6.91 0.51
C GLY A 78 -15.31 -5.56 -0.18
N ILE A 79 -15.44 -4.47 0.59
CA ILE A 79 -15.62 -3.10 0.07
C ILE A 79 -14.36 -2.25 0.29
N GLY A 80 -14.28 -1.09 -0.36
CA GLY A 80 -13.24 -0.10 -0.11
C GLY A 80 -13.54 0.78 1.11
N LEU A 81 -12.50 1.27 1.77
CA LEU A 81 -12.58 2.35 2.76
C LEU A 81 -11.88 3.59 2.23
N ARG A 82 -12.61 4.70 2.09
CA ARG A 82 -12.08 6.02 1.81
C ARG A 82 -11.88 6.78 3.12
N LEU A 83 -10.62 7.10 3.44
CA LEU A 83 -10.27 8.01 4.52
C LEU A 83 -10.30 9.44 4.00
N VAL A 84 -10.93 10.34 4.76
CA VAL A 84 -11.01 11.78 4.47
C VAL A 84 -10.62 12.60 5.71
N CYS A 85 -9.97 13.75 5.49
CA CYS A 85 -9.55 14.66 6.55
C CYS A 85 -9.47 16.10 6.04
N GLY A 86 -10.54 16.89 6.24
CA GLY A 86 -10.61 18.27 5.76
C GLY A 86 -10.28 18.38 4.28
N GLU A 87 -9.33 19.24 3.93
CA GLU A 87 -8.87 19.48 2.56
C GLU A 87 -7.72 18.55 2.11
N ASN A 88 -7.31 17.59 2.94
CA ASN A 88 -6.24 16.65 2.57
C ASN A 88 -6.75 15.68 1.50
N ARG A 89 -5.83 15.25 0.62
CA ARG A 89 -6.17 14.25 -0.41
C ARG A 89 -6.70 12.98 0.25
N PRO A 90 -7.84 12.44 -0.22
CA PRO A 90 -8.39 11.21 0.32
C PRO A 90 -7.48 10.02 0.01
N ALA A 91 -7.63 8.95 0.79
CA ALA A 91 -6.94 7.67 0.57
C ALA A 91 -7.96 6.53 0.61
N VAL A 92 -8.02 5.73 -0.46
CA VAL A 92 -8.93 4.61 -0.60
C VAL A 92 -8.16 3.30 -0.47
N LEU A 93 -8.43 2.55 0.59
CA LEU A 93 -7.89 1.21 0.84
C LEU A 93 -8.91 0.15 0.42
N PHE A 94 -8.49 -0.82 -0.39
CA PHE A 94 -9.40 -1.84 -0.92
C PHE A 94 -8.64 -3.11 -1.34
N ALA A 95 -9.34 -4.21 -1.59
CA ALA A 95 -8.69 -5.43 -2.07
C ALA A 95 -8.13 -5.27 -3.50
N GLY A 96 -6.85 -5.61 -3.70
CA GLY A 96 -6.23 -5.59 -5.02
C GLY A 96 -4.72 -5.80 -4.97
N THR A 97 -4.09 -6.01 -6.12
CA THR A 97 -2.65 -6.34 -6.22
C THR A 97 -1.83 -5.33 -7.01
N GLN A 98 -2.48 -4.26 -7.48
CA GLN A 98 -1.81 -3.18 -8.21
C GLN A 98 -0.99 -2.31 -7.25
N SER A 99 -0.01 -1.59 -7.80
CA SER A 99 0.79 -0.66 -7.01
C SER A 99 -0.05 0.50 -6.47
N PRO A 100 0.26 1.00 -5.26
CA PRO A 100 -0.31 2.25 -4.76
C PRO A 100 -0.13 3.37 -5.78
N THR A 101 -1.18 4.12 -6.06
CA THR A 101 -1.18 5.12 -7.13
C THR A 101 -1.93 6.37 -6.67
N LEU A 102 -1.40 7.55 -7.01
CA LEU A 102 -2.10 8.82 -6.80
C LEU A 102 -2.93 9.15 -8.04
N ASP A 103 -4.25 9.16 -7.87
CA ASP A 103 -5.22 9.58 -8.86
C ASP A 103 -5.59 11.07 -8.67
N PRO A 104 -5.70 11.86 -9.76
CA PRO A 104 -6.06 13.28 -9.67
C PRO A 104 -7.46 13.55 -9.09
N ASP A 105 -8.42 12.66 -9.35
CA ASP A 105 -9.84 12.83 -9.04
C ASP A 105 -10.23 12.10 -7.75
N GLU A 106 -9.68 10.90 -7.53
CA GLU A 106 -10.05 10.01 -6.42
C GLU A 106 -9.07 10.04 -5.25
N GLY A 107 -7.91 10.70 -5.41
CA GLY A 107 -6.83 10.73 -4.42
C GLY A 107 -5.96 9.47 -4.44
N TRP A 108 -5.43 9.08 -3.28
CA TRP A 108 -4.57 7.90 -3.19
C TRP A 108 -5.38 6.62 -3.29
N LEU A 109 -5.06 5.78 -4.27
CA LEU A 109 -5.58 4.43 -4.42
C LEU A 109 -4.56 3.45 -3.85
N LEU A 110 -4.97 2.73 -2.80
CA LEU A 110 -4.11 1.85 -2.01
C LEU A 110 -4.67 0.41 -2.05
N PRO A 111 -4.43 -0.35 -3.13
CA PRO A 111 -4.83 -1.75 -3.21
C PRO A 111 -4.09 -2.57 -2.15
N LEU A 112 -4.77 -3.51 -1.50
CA LEU A 112 -4.21 -4.37 -0.47
C LEU A 112 -4.25 -5.82 -0.95
N PRO A 113 -3.10 -6.46 -1.20
CA PRO A 113 -3.07 -7.88 -1.53
C PRO A 113 -3.55 -8.71 -0.35
N GLU A 114 -3.92 -9.97 -0.59
CA GLU A 114 -4.47 -10.86 0.44
C GLU A 114 -3.62 -10.90 1.72
N GLN A 115 -2.30 -11.07 1.58
CA GLN A 115 -1.37 -11.08 2.72
C GLN A 115 -1.36 -9.76 3.50
N ALA A 116 -1.48 -8.61 2.83
CA ALA A 116 -1.55 -7.31 3.51
C ALA A 116 -2.88 -7.15 4.26
N ARG A 117 -4.00 -7.59 3.66
CA ARG A 117 -5.32 -7.57 4.32
C ARG A 117 -5.33 -8.45 5.56
N THR A 118 -4.81 -9.67 5.46
CA THR A 118 -4.68 -10.57 6.62
C THR A 118 -3.85 -9.92 7.72
N PHE A 119 -2.68 -9.36 7.37
CA PHE A 119 -1.81 -8.67 8.32
C PHE A 119 -2.51 -7.49 9.03
N VAL A 120 -3.24 -6.65 8.29
CA VAL A 120 -4.04 -5.54 8.87
C VAL A 120 -5.10 -6.07 9.84
N CYS A 121 -5.75 -7.18 9.51
CA CYS A 121 -6.81 -7.76 10.33
C CYS A 121 -6.29 -8.48 11.58
N THR A 122 -5.11 -9.11 11.53
CA THR A 122 -4.62 -9.97 12.62
C THR A 122 -3.45 -9.41 13.43
N GLU A 123 -2.57 -8.62 12.82
CA GLU A 123 -1.27 -8.27 13.44
C GLU A 123 -1.15 -6.82 13.91
N ILE A 124 -1.88 -5.88 13.30
CA ILE A 124 -1.76 -4.45 13.65
C ILE A 124 -2.62 -4.13 14.88
N PRO A 125 -2.09 -3.74 16.05
CA PRO A 125 -2.92 -3.29 17.15
C PRO A 125 -3.57 -1.91 16.86
N ALA A 126 -4.71 -1.63 17.48
CA ALA A 126 -5.39 -0.33 17.38
C ALA A 126 -4.75 0.72 18.31
N GLU A 127 -3.44 0.89 18.20
CA GLU A 127 -2.62 1.80 19.00
C GLU A 127 -1.56 2.48 18.12
N PRO A 128 -0.91 3.57 18.59
CA PRO A 128 0.12 4.24 17.80
C PRO A 128 1.30 3.32 17.47
N GLY A 129 1.80 3.43 16.24
CA GLY A 129 2.93 2.62 15.75
C GLY A 129 3.10 2.70 14.24
N ALA A 130 4.06 1.92 13.71
CA ALA A 130 4.37 1.89 12.29
C ALA A 130 4.59 0.45 11.80
N TRP A 131 3.97 0.11 10.68
CA TRP A 131 4.02 -1.22 10.09
C TRP A 131 4.18 -1.15 8.58
N GLU A 132 5.10 -1.94 8.03
CA GLU A 132 5.19 -2.18 6.59
C GLU A 132 4.27 -3.35 6.22
N LEU A 133 3.40 -3.16 5.24
CA LEU A 133 2.46 -4.20 4.82
C LEU A 133 3.16 -5.21 3.91
N PRO A 134 3.01 -6.52 4.17
CA PRO A 134 3.69 -7.52 3.38
C PRO A 134 3.13 -7.54 1.95
N GLY A 135 4.02 -7.73 0.96
CA GLY A 135 3.64 -8.00 -0.43
C GLY A 135 3.22 -6.78 -1.23
N ILE A 136 3.38 -5.60 -0.66
CA ILE A 136 3.15 -4.32 -1.33
C ILE A 136 4.09 -3.27 -0.75
N ASN A 137 4.45 -2.27 -1.54
CA ASN A 137 5.23 -1.12 -1.10
C ASN A 137 4.37 -0.08 -0.38
N LEU A 138 3.68 -0.50 0.68
CA LEU A 138 2.83 0.35 1.52
C LEU A 138 3.17 0.19 3.00
N GLY A 139 3.46 1.31 3.67
CA GLY A 139 3.53 1.40 5.13
C GLY A 139 2.31 2.11 5.70
N ILE A 140 1.88 1.69 6.89
CA ILE A 140 0.86 2.37 7.69
C ILE A 140 1.50 2.86 8.99
N VAL A 141 1.27 4.13 9.29
CA VAL A 141 1.65 4.77 10.55
C VAL A 141 0.36 5.22 11.25
N LEU A 142 0.18 4.80 12.49
CA LEU A 142 -0.90 5.21 13.38
C LEU A 142 -0.32 6.18 14.42
N GLU A 143 -0.87 7.39 14.49
CA GLU A 143 -0.44 8.48 15.41
C GLU A 143 -1.59 9.03 16.22
#